data_AF-A0A0E9QI95-F1
#
_entry.id   AF-A0A0E9QI95-F1
#
_cell.length_a   1.000
_cell.length_b   1.000
_cell.length_c   1.000
_cell.angle_alpha   90.00
_cell.angle_beta   90.00
_cell.angle_gamma   90.00
#
_symmetry.space_group_name_H-M   'P 1'
#
loop_
_entity.id
_entity.type
_entity.pdbx_description
1 polymer ?
#
loop_
_entity_poly.entity_id
_entity_poly.type
_entity_poly.pdbx_seq_one_letter_code
_entity_poly.pdbx_strand_id
1 'polypeptide(L)' 'MHTGPVLDVCRSDDGSKVFTASCDKTAKMWDLNSNQTMQIAQHDAPIRTVHWIKAPNYGCSHDRKLGQNS' A
#
# COMPACT_ATOMS: atom_id res chain seq x y z
N MET A 1 3.10 8.09 -16.76
CA MET A 1 1.70 8.26 -17.16
C MET A 1 0.98 6.91 -17.06
N HIS A 2 -0.30 6.90 -16.68
CA HIS A 2 -1.16 5.71 -16.77
C HIS A 2 -1.77 5.64 -18.17
N THR A 3 -1.91 4.44 -18.72
CA THR A 3 -2.43 4.21 -20.08
C THR A 3 -3.94 4.00 -20.11
N GLY A 4 -4.57 3.86 -18.93
CA GLY A 4 -6.00 3.68 -18.76
C GLY A 4 -6.57 4.56 -17.64
N PRO A 5 -7.90 4.56 -17.46
CA PRO A 5 -8.55 5.31 -16.40
C PRO A 5 -8.05 4.82 -15.03
N VAL A 6 -7.72 5.79 -14.17
CA VAL A 6 -7.44 5.54 -12.75
C VAL A 6 -8.79 5.23 -12.09
N LEU A 7 -8.88 4.05 -11.49
CA LEU A 7 -10.10 3.58 -10.84
C LEU A 7 -10.15 3.98 -9.37
N ASP A 8 -8.98 4.13 -8.74
CA ASP A 8 -8.89 4.48 -7.34
C ASP A 8 -7.56 5.19 -7.01
N VAL A 9 -7.58 6.00 -5.95
CA VAL A 9 -6.41 6.70 -5.43
C VAL A 9 -6.48 6.74 -3.91
N CYS A 10 -5.37 6.41 -3.25
CA CYS A 10 -5.27 6.56 -1.81
C CYS A 10 -3.98 7.31 -1.43
N ARG A 11 -4.00 7.98 -0.29
CA ARG A 11 -2.86 8.75 0.21
C ARG A 11 -2.34 8.11 1.49
N SER A 12 -1.02 8.15 1.68
CA SER A 12 -0.42 7.79 2.95
C SER A 12 -0.81 8.78 4.05
N ASP A 13 -0.84 8.29 5.29
CA ASP A 13 -1.16 9.07 6.49
C ASP A 13 -0.15 10.20 6.75
N ASP A 14 1.11 10.00 6.34
CA ASP A 14 2.18 11.01 6.39
C ASP A 14 2.08 12.07 5.27
N GLY A 15 1.11 11.92 4.37
CA GLY A 15 0.88 12.80 3.23
C GLY A 15 2.02 12.85 2.20
N SER A 16 3.08 12.05 2.36
CA SER A 16 4.29 12.06 1.54
C SER A 16 4.17 11.16 0.30
N LYS A 17 3.25 10.20 0.32
CA LYS A 17 3.06 9.21 -0.75
C LYS A 17 1.59 9.15 -1.19
N VAL A 18 1.38 8.96 -2.48
CA VAL A 18 0.07 8.76 -3.09
C VAL A 18 0.13 7.47 -3.88
N PHE A 19 -0.89 6.64 -3.78
CA PHE A 19 -1.00 5.39 -4.53
C PHE A 19 -2.15 5.51 -5.50
N THR A 20 -1.90 5.12 -6.75
CA THR A 20 -2.90 5.13 -7.83
C THR A 20 -3.07 3.73 -8.39
N ALA A 21 -4.32 3.30 -8.53
CA ALA A 21 -4.70 2.04 -9.17
C ALA A 21 -5.39 2.33 -10.50
N SER A 22 -4.94 1.66 -11.55
CA SER A 22 -5.41 1.92 -12.91
C SER A 22 -5.92 0.66 -13.59
N CYS A 23 -6.81 0.88 -14.57
CA CYS A 23 -7.27 -0.16 -15.47
C CYS A 23 -6.15 -0.66 -16.42
N ASP A 24 -5.00 0.01 -16.45
CA ASP A 24 -3.78 -0.50 -17.11
C ASP A 24 -3.13 -1.69 -16.38
N LYS A 25 -3.79 -2.20 -15.33
CA LYS A 25 -3.37 -3.35 -14.52
C LYS A 25 -2.11 -3.08 -13.69
N THR A 26 -1.73 -1.81 -13.54
CA THR A 26 -0.61 -1.39 -12.72
C THR A 26 -1.08 -0.55 -11.54
N ALA A 27 -0.43 -0.73 -10.40
CA ALA A 27 -0.48 0.23 -9.30
C ALA A 27 0.83 1.01 -9.26
N LYS A 28 0.73 2.32 -9.13
CA LYS A 28 1.88 3.22 -9.02
C LYS A 28 1.84 3.95 -7.70
N MET A 29 3.01 4.17 -7.13
CA MET A 29 3.24 5.03 -5.98
C MET A 29 3.91 6.31 -6.47
N TRP A 30 3.33 7.43 -6.12
CA TRP A 30 3.87 8.76 -6.28
C TRP A 30 4.45 9.21 -4.96
N ASP A 31 5.74 9.53 -4.96
CA ASP A 31 6.42 10.15 -3.84
C ASP A 31 6.43 11.67 -4.07
N LEU A 32 5.75 12.41 -3.21
CA LEU A 32 5.59 13.87 -3.34
C LEU A 32 6.85 14.64 -2.94
N ASN A 33 7.71 14.05 -2.09
CA ASN A 33 8.93 14.71 -1.65
C ASN A 33 9.98 14.73 -2.75
N SER A 34 10.12 13.62 -3.46
CA SER A 34 11.04 13.47 -4.59
C SER A 34 10.40 13.79 -5.94
N ASN A 35 9.07 13.97 -5.97
CA ASN A 35 8.25 14.10 -7.17
C ASN A 35 8.49 12.97 -8.18
N GLN A 36 8.69 11.76 -7.66
CA GLN A 36 8.97 10.56 -8.45
C GLN A 36 7.80 9.58 -8.42
N THR A 37 7.64 8.85 -9.51
CA THR A 37 6.56 7.88 -9.68
C THR A 37 7.18 6.52 -9.89
N MET A 38 6.87 5.56 -9.03
CA MET A 38 7.35 4.19 -9.14
C MET A 38 6.20 3.21 -9.30
N GLN A 39 6.37 2.21 -10.14
CA GLN A 39 5.44 1.10 -10.21
C GLN A 39 5.69 0.16 -9.04
N ILE A 40 4.64 -0.12 -8.26
CA ILE A 40 4.74 -0.95 -7.05
C ILE A 40 4.02 -2.28 -7.18
N ALA A 41 3.06 -2.40 -8.10
CA ALA A 41 2.37 -3.65 -8.36
C ALA A 41 1.95 -3.77 -9.82
N GLN A 42 1.81 -5.02 -10.26
CA GLN A 42 1.22 -5.39 -11.54
C GLN A 42 0.31 -6.58 -11.35
N HIS A 43 -0.89 -6.51 -11.90
CA HIS A 43 -1.88 -7.57 -11.88
C HIS A 43 -2.19 -8.03 -13.32
N ASP A 44 -2.78 -9.22 -13.45
CA ASP A 44 -3.26 -9.71 -14.75
C ASP A 44 -4.63 -9.11 -15.12
N ALA A 45 -5.38 -8.65 -14.12
CA ALA A 45 -6.67 -8.00 -14.23
C ALA A 45 -6.64 -6.53 -13.77
N PRO A 46 -7.64 -5.70 -14.14
CA PRO A 46 -7.76 -4.31 -13.69
C PRO A 46 -7.83 -4.22 -12.16
N ILE A 47 -7.06 -3.31 -11.58
CA ILE A 47 -7.06 -3.08 -10.12
C ILE A 47 -8.24 -2.19 -9.79
N ARG A 48 -9.23 -2.74 -9.08
CA ARG A 48 -10.50 -2.05 -8.80
C ARG A 48 -10.41 -1.03 -7.67
N THR A 49 -9.61 -1.31 -6.65
CA THR A 49 -9.48 -0.48 -5.45
C THR A 49 -8.08 -0.60 -4.88
N VAL A 50 -7.61 0.46 -4.23
CA VAL A 50 -6.37 0.49 -3.49
C VAL A 50 -6.59 1.21 -2.17
N HIS A 51 -6.22 0.59 -1.06
CA HIS A 51 -6.35 1.19 0.26
C HIS A 51 -5.02 1.20 0.98
N TRP A 52 -4.67 2.39 1.49
CA TRP A 52 -3.59 2.55 2.43
C TRP A 52 -4.04 2.03 3.79
N ILE A 53 -3.32 1.04 4.32
CA ILE A 53 -3.54 0.53 5.67
C ILE A 53 -2.36 0.91 6.54
N LYS A 54 -2.64 1.57 7.66
CA LYS A 54 -1.66 1.73 8.74
C LYS A 54 -1.73 0.46 9.57
N ALA A 55 -0.79 -0.46 9.38
CA ALA A 55 -0.68 -1.60 10.28
C ALA A 55 -0.02 -1.11 11.59
N PRO A 56 -0.73 -1.07 12.74
CA PRO A 56 -0.04 -1.26 14.01
C PRO A 56 0.53 -2.68 13.96
N ASN A 57 1.81 -2.85 14.30
CA ASN A 57 2.46 -4.15 14.40
C ASN A 57 1.48 -5.26 14.82
N TYR A 58 1.08 -6.13 13.89
CA TYR A 58 0.51 -7.42 14.27
C TYR A 58 1.67 -8.29 14.74
N GLY A 59 2.17 -8.00 15.94
CA GLY A 59 2.88 -9.00 16.71
C GLY A 59 1.83 -10.07 17.04
N CYS A 60 1.84 -11.17 16.30
CA CYS A 60 1.11 -12.35 16.71
C CYS A 60 1.75 -12.83 18.03
N SER A 61 1.25 -12.35 19.16
CA SER A 61 1.58 -12.85 20.48
C SER A 61 0.92 -14.21 20.65
N HIS A 62 1.49 -15.21 19.98
CA HIS A 62 1.21 -16.62 20.21
C HIS A 62 2.49 -17.31 20.68
N ASP A 63 3.16 -16.71 21.66
CA ASP A 63 4.12 -17.41 22.50
C ASP A 63 3.69 -17.17 23.95
N ARG A 64 2.96 -18.16 24.47
CA ARG A 64 2.67 -18.26 25.90
C ARG A 64 4.01 -18.49 26.58
N LYS A 65 4.67 -17.43 27.06
CA LYS A 65 5.73 -17.57 28.06
C LYS A 65 5.13 -18.25 29.30
N LEU A 66 5.33 -19.56 29.38
CA LEU A 66 5.16 -20.32 30.61
C LEU A 66 6.20 -19.84 31.62
N GLY A 67 5.73 -19.50 32.82
CA GLY A 67 6.52 -19.54 34.05
C GLY A 67 7.29 -18.27 34.38
N GLN A 68 6.61 -17.33 35.02
CA GLN A 68 7.20 -16.72 36.22
C GLN A 68 7.16 -17.78 37.32
N ASN A 69 8.30 -18.08 37.94
CA ASN A 69 8.46 -18.17 39.40
C ASN A 69 9.88 -18.60 39.78
N SER A 70 10.51 -17.70 40.55
CA SER A 70 11.41 -17.89 41.71
C SER A 70 12.35 -19.10 41.76
#